data_AF-E2PWY8-F1
#
_entry.id   AF-E2PWY8-F1
#
_cell.length_a   1.000
_cell.length_b   1.000
_cell.length_c   1.000
_cell.angle_alpha   90.00
_cell.angle_beta   90.00
_cell.angle_gamma   90.00
#
_symmetry.space_group_name_H-M   'P 1'
#
loop_
_entity.id
_entity.type
_entity.pdbx_description
1 polymer ?
#
loop_
_entity_poly.entity_id
_entity_poly.type
_entity_poly.pdbx_seq_one_letter_code
_entity_poly.pdbx_strand_id
1 'polypeptide(L)'
;MTGPPRPPAPPDGPAPGLARLNAASDADALAALGEICASRAWARLLLARRPYPDTEALLAAADAALAELTPDDLAEALAGHAPIGAPRPGDPVSAREQHGMTGADAALRDEMRTLNEEYRRRFGQVFLIRAIGLTGEEMRDALRARLGHPPEREREAVRAELGGINRARLTRLARPPTASVSTHVLDTSAGRPAPGVPVTLSVRRGDDGPWTPLGTSATDADGRCRDLPHPPGDTTQIRLDFRTADHLAARAGEAALGAARAFFPEVSVVCAVEPGEHYHVPLLLNPFGYCVYRGS
;
A
#
# COMPACT_ATOMS: atom_id res chain seq x y z
N MET A 1 -15.62 8.21 39.97
CA MET A 1 -14.60 7.87 38.95
C MET A 1 -15.29 7.88 37.59
N THR A 2 -15.27 9.03 36.93
CA THR A 2 -15.77 9.19 35.56
C THR A 2 -14.68 8.70 34.60
N GLY A 3 -14.99 7.68 33.79
CA GLY A 3 -14.07 7.14 32.80
C GLY A 3 -13.62 8.19 31.78
N PRO A 4 -12.53 7.93 31.03
CA PRO A 4 -12.02 8.87 30.04
C PRO A 4 -13.09 9.19 28.98
N PRO A 5 -13.16 10.44 28.51
CA PRO A 5 -14.14 10.84 27.50
C PRO A 5 -13.94 10.02 26.23
N ARG A 6 -15.05 9.52 25.68
CA ARG A 6 -15.10 8.81 24.41
C ARG A 6 -14.56 9.74 23.30
N PRO A 7 -13.67 9.26 22.41
CA PRO A 7 -13.15 10.09 21.33
C PRO A 7 -14.30 10.63 20.47
N PRO A 8 -14.15 11.84 19.90
CA PRO A 8 -15.17 12.44 19.05
C PRO A 8 -15.51 11.50 17.89
N ALA A 9 -16.81 11.41 17.56
CA ALA A 9 -17.24 10.69 16.37
C ALA A 9 -16.51 11.26 15.14
N PRO A 10 -16.07 10.42 14.19
CA PRO A 10 -15.54 10.92 12.93
C PRO A 10 -16.59 11.81 12.24
N PRO A 11 -16.18 12.82 11.47
CA PRO A 11 -17.12 13.76 10.83
C PRO A 11 -18.15 13.01 9.98
N ASP A 12 -19.41 13.49 9.99
CA ASP A 12 -20.59 12.92 9.33
C ASP A 12 -20.55 12.96 7.77
N GLY A 13 -19.36 12.87 7.18
CA GLY A 13 -19.14 12.86 5.73
C GLY A 13 -18.54 11.55 5.23
N PRO A 14 -18.64 11.26 3.92
CA PRO A 14 -18.00 10.10 3.33
C PRO A 14 -16.49 10.11 3.58
N ALA A 15 -15.89 8.93 3.76
CA ALA A 15 -14.45 8.79 3.94
C ALA A 15 -13.69 9.55 2.84
N PRO A 16 -12.52 10.18 3.11
CA PRO A 16 -11.89 11.10 2.16
C PRO A 16 -11.63 10.53 0.75
N GLY A 17 -11.30 9.23 0.66
CA GLY A 17 -11.17 8.56 -0.63
C GLY A 17 -12.49 8.42 -1.38
N LEU A 18 -13.59 8.14 -0.66
CA LEU A 18 -14.94 8.11 -1.21
C LEU A 18 -15.41 9.50 -1.65
N ALA A 19 -15.13 10.54 -0.85
CA ALA A 19 -15.44 11.92 -1.20
C ALA A 19 -14.78 12.32 -2.53
N ARG A 20 -13.52 11.93 -2.75
CA ARG A 20 -12.83 12.12 -4.03
C ARG A 20 -13.47 11.34 -5.17
N LEU A 21 -13.83 10.07 -4.95
CA LEU A 21 -14.54 9.29 -5.97
C LEU A 21 -15.85 9.98 -6.36
N ASN A 22 -16.60 10.53 -5.40
CA ASN A 22 -17.85 11.24 -5.67
C ASN A 22 -17.64 12.56 -6.43
N ALA A 23 -16.55 13.28 -6.16
CA ALA A 23 -16.25 14.57 -6.77
C ALA A 23 -15.45 14.49 -8.09
N ALA A 24 -14.86 13.34 -8.40
CA ALA A 24 -14.04 13.13 -9.60
C ALA A 24 -14.85 13.29 -10.90
N SER A 25 -14.17 13.71 -11.97
CA SER A 25 -14.76 13.69 -13.31
C SER A 25 -15.18 12.27 -13.70
N ASP A 26 -16.11 12.14 -14.65
CA ASP A 26 -16.53 10.80 -15.11
C ASP A 26 -15.37 9.98 -15.67
N ALA A 27 -14.44 10.63 -16.37
CA ALA A 27 -13.25 9.98 -16.91
C ALA A 27 -12.33 9.46 -15.79
N ASP A 28 -12.05 10.29 -14.78
CA ASP A 28 -11.17 9.92 -13.66
C ASP A 28 -11.80 8.84 -12.78
N ALA A 29 -13.11 8.92 -12.54
CA ALA A 29 -13.84 7.91 -11.78
C ALA A 29 -13.87 6.56 -12.51
N LEU A 30 -14.08 6.55 -13.85
CA LEU A 30 -13.99 5.32 -14.64
C LEU A 30 -12.58 4.73 -14.64
N ALA A 31 -11.54 5.56 -14.74
CA ALA A 31 -10.16 5.10 -14.65
C ALA A 31 -9.88 4.45 -13.27
N ALA A 32 -10.28 5.12 -12.18
CA ALA A 32 -10.11 4.60 -10.83
C ALA A 32 -10.89 3.29 -10.60
N LEU A 33 -12.11 3.17 -11.14
CA LEU A 33 -12.91 1.95 -11.06
C LEU A 33 -12.37 0.82 -11.95
N GLY A 34 -11.75 1.14 -13.09
CA GLY A 34 -11.07 0.17 -13.96
C GLY A 34 -9.89 -0.53 -13.30
N GLU A 35 -9.16 0.17 -12.43
CA GLU A 35 -8.11 -0.40 -11.58
C GLU A 35 -8.66 -1.38 -10.53
N ILE A 36 -9.95 -1.27 -10.19
CA ILE A 36 -10.62 -2.18 -9.25
C ILE A 36 -11.08 -3.45 -9.98
N CYS A 37 -11.77 -3.29 -11.11
CA CYS A 37 -12.35 -4.37 -11.90
C CYS A 37 -12.27 -4.00 -13.38
N ALA A 38 -11.72 -4.90 -14.20
CA ALA A 38 -11.52 -4.64 -15.63
C ALA A 38 -12.83 -4.55 -16.44
N SER A 39 -13.96 -5.00 -15.88
CA SER A 39 -15.26 -4.91 -16.55
C SER A 39 -15.69 -3.45 -16.70
N ARG A 40 -15.82 -3.01 -17.95
CA ARG A 40 -16.28 -1.65 -18.27
C ARG A 40 -17.75 -1.47 -17.95
N ALA A 41 -18.57 -2.51 -18.09
CA ALA A 41 -19.97 -2.47 -17.70
C ALA A 41 -20.12 -2.25 -16.18
N TRP A 42 -19.35 -2.99 -15.38
CA TRP A 42 -19.33 -2.81 -13.93
C TRP A 42 -18.95 -1.37 -13.54
N ALA A 43 -17.86 -0.84 -14.09
CA ALA A 43 -17.40 0.51 -13.78
C ALA A 43 -18.46 1.59 -14.13
N ARG A 44 -19.16 1.44 -15.26
CA ARG A 44 -20.25 2.37 -15.66
C ARG A 44 -21.46 2.29 -14.73
N LEU A 45 -21.83 1.10 -14.26
CA LEU A 45 -22.93 0.94 -13.30
C LEU A 45 -22.63 1.63 -11.97
N LEU A 46 -21.39 1.56 -11.47
CA LEU A 46 -20.98 2.30 -10.29
C LEU A 46 -20.95 3.81 -10.55
N LEU A 47 -20.38 4.24 -11.67
CA LEU A 47 -20.31 5.64 -12.06
C LEU A 47 -21.70 6.31 -12.03
N ALA A 48 -22.69 5.63 -12.62
CA ALA A 48 -24.07 6.12 -12.72
C ALA A 48 -24.81 6.19 -11.38
N ARG A 49 -24.31 5.51 -10.34
CA ARG A 49 -24.91 5.47 -8.98
C ARG A 49 -24.26 6.44 -8.01
N ARG A 50 -23.25 7.22 -8.45
CA ARG A 50 -22.70 8.32 -7.64
C ARG A 50 -23.74 9.42 -7.43
N PRO A 51 -23.68 10.18 -6.32
CA PRO A 51 -22.72 10.04 -5.22
C PRO A 51 -23.14 8.96 -4.20
N TYR A 52 -22.16 8.33 -3.58
CA TYR A 52 -22.37 7.38 -2.47
C TYR A 52 -22.29 8.08 -1.11
N PRO A 53 -23.24 7.83 -0.20
CA PRO A 53 -23.23 8.45 1.13
C PRO A 53 -22.10 7.93 2.03
N ASP A 54 -21.80 6.63 1.94
CA ASP A 54 -20.77 5.97 2.73
C ASP A 54 -20.16 4.77 1.98
N THR A 55 -19.12 4.16 2.59
CA THR A 55 -18.42 3.03 2.00
C THR A 55 -19.32 1.81 1.86
N GLU A 56 -20.24 1.57 2.79
CA GLU A 56 -21.15 0.40 2.71
C GLU A 56 -22.10 0.53 1.52
N ALA A 57 -22.63 1.73 1.24
CA ALA A 57 -23.45 2.00 0.07
C ALA A 57 -22.68 1.77 -1.25
N LEU A 58 -21.41 2.18 -1.31
CA LEU A 58 -20.53 1.87 -2.46
C LEU A 58 -20.35 0.36 -2.63
N LEU A 59 -20.07 -0.37 -1.55
CA LEU A 59 -19.86 -1.82 -1.60
C LEU A 59 -21.15 -2.57 -1.98
N ALA A 60 -22.30 -2.15 -1.47
CA ALA A 60 -23.60 -2.73 -1.86
C ALA A 60 -23.91 -2.47 -3.34
N ALA A 61 -23.64 -1.26 -3.84
CA ALA A 61 -23.80 -0.95 -5.26
C ALA A 61 -22.84 -1.74 -6.16
N ALA A 62 -21.63 -2.02 -5.66
CA ALA A 62 -20.64 -2.85 -6.34
C ALA A 62 -21.07 -4.31 -6.44
N ASP A 63 -21.64 -4.88 -5.38
CA ASP A 63 -22.17 -6.24 -5.36
C ASP A 63 -23.39 -6.37 -6.29
N ALA A 64 -24.28 -5.37 -6.29
CA ALA A 64 -25.42 -5.32 -7.22
C ALA A 64 -24.97 -5.19 -8.69
N ALA A 65 -24.04 -4.28 -8.99
CA ALA A 65 -23.47 -4.13 -10.33
C ALA A 65 -22.77 -5.41 -10.79
N LEU A 66 -22.09 -6.11 -9.87
CA LEU A 66 -21.52 -7.40 -10.18
C LEU A 66 -22.63 -8.35 -10.58
N ALA A 67 -23.68 -8.54 -9.76
CA ALA A 67 -24.79 -9.45 -10.05
C ALA A 67 -25.46 -9.22 -11.42
N GLU A 68 -25.47 -7.99 -11.93
CA GLU A 68 -26.01 -7.61 -13.25
C GLU A 68 -25.12 -7.99 -14.44
N LEU A 69 -23.84 -8.32 -14.22
CA LEU A 69 -22.90 -8.60 -15.31
C LEU A 69 -23.32 -9.82 -16.13
N THR A 70 -23.29 -9.65 -17.45
CA THR A 70 -23.45 -10.74 -18.42
C THR A 70 -22.23 -11.68 -18.39
N PRO A 71 -22.31 -12.87 -19.03
CA PRO A 71 -21.15 -13.75 -19.17
C PRO A 71 -19.94 -13.06 -19.83
N ASP A 72 -20.17 -12.21 -20.82
CA ASP A 72 -19.09 -11.49 -21.52
C ASP A 72 -18.45 -10.42 -20.64
N ASP A 73 -19.26 -9.69 -19.86
CA ASP A 73 -18.76 -8.70 -18.90
C ASP A 73 -17.94 -9.36 -17.79
N LEU A 74 -18.36 -10.55 -17.34
CA LEU A 74 -17.61 -11.33 -16.36
C LEU A 74 -16.30 -11.85 -16.96
N ALA A 75 -16.32 -12.33 -18.20
CA ALA A 75 -15.10 -12.75 -18.90
C ALA A 75 -14.10 -11.59 -19.06
N GLU A 76 -14.58 -10.38 -19.38
CA GLU A 76 -13.77 -9.16 -19.42
C GLU A 76 -13.16 -8.85 -18.04
N ALA A 77 -13.94 -8.94 -16.95
CA ALA A 77 -13.41 -8.77 -15.60
C ALA A 77 -12.28 -9.75 -15.31
N LEU A 78 -12.47 -11.04 -15.62
CA LEU A 78 -11.53 -12.12 -15.33
C LEU A 78 -10.23 -12.02 -16.14
N ALA A 79 -10.31 -11.56 -17.39
CA ALA A 79 -9.12 -11.28 -18.21
C ALA A 79 -8.20 -10.22 -17.55
N GLY A 80 -8.77 -9.38 -16.69
CA GLY A 80 -8.07 -8.41 -15.85
C GLY A 80 -7.22 -9.01 -14.72
N HIS A 81 -7.26 -10.32 -14.46
CA HIS A 81 -6.52 -10.96 -13.37
C HIS A 81 -5.31 -11.78 -13.82
N ALA A 82 -4.26 -11.78 -12.98
CA ALA A 82 -3.08 -12.62 -13.16
C ALA A 82 -3.30 -14.01 -12.51
N PRO A 83 -2.78 -15.11 -13.11
CA PRO A 83 -2.84 -16.44 -12.48
C PRO A 83 -2.15 -16.47 -11.12
N ILE A 84 -2.66 -17.29 -10.19
CA ILE A 84 -2.04 -17.46 -8.87
C ILE A 84 -0.65 -18.08 -9.00
N GLY A 85 0.36 -17.42 -8.43
CA GLY A 85 1.77 -17.86 -8.50
C GLY A 85 2.51 -17.32 -9.72
N ALA A 86 1.86 -16.50 -10.55
CA ALA A 86 2.46 -15.81 -11.69
C ALA A 86 2.01 -14.34 -11.71
N PRO A 87 2.42 -13.52 -10.72
CA PRO A 87 2.05 -12.11 -10.67
C PRO A 87 2.55 -11.37 -11.91
N ARG A 88 1.82 -10.34 -12.34
CA ARG A 88 2.25 -9.51 -13.47
C ARG A 88 3.57 -8.79 -13.15
N PRO A 89 4.60 -8.88 -14.01
CA PRO A 89 5.83 -8.13 -13.82
C PRO A 89 5.55 -6.64 -13.71
N GLY A 90 6.06 -6.00 -12.66
CA GLY A 90 5.87 -4.57 -12.42
C GLY A 90 4.51 -4.17 -11.86
N ASP A 91 3.63 -5.13 -11.52
CA ASP A 91 2.34 -4.87 -10.88
C ASP A 91 2.40 -5.14 -9.36
N PRO A 92 2.61 -4.10 -8.53
CA PRO A 92 2.72 -4.26 -7.08
C PRO A 92 1.38 -4.66 -6.42
N VAL A 93 0.25 -4.45 -7.08
CA VAL A 93 -1.06 -4.87 -6.57
C VAL A 93 -1.21 -6.37 -6.73
N SER A 94 -0.93 -6.89 -7.93
CA SER A 94 -0.92 -8.33 -8.21
C SER A 94 0.05 -9.08 -7.30
N ALA A 95 1.27 -8.55 -7.07
CA ALA A 95 2.25 -9.16 -6.17
C ALA A 95 1.78 -9.18 -4.71
N ARG A 96 1.13 -8.10 -4.23
CA ARG A 96 0.65 -7.99 -2.85
C ARG A 96 -0.55 -8.89 -2.59
N GLU A 97 -1.49 -8.97 -3.52
CA GLU A 97 -2.70 -9.78 -3.35
C GLU A 97 -2.39 -11.28 -3.28
N GLN A 98 -1.32 -11.73 -3.92
CA GLN A 98 -0.88 -13.13 -3.93
C GLN A 98 0.34 -13.38 -3.03
N HIS A 99 0.56 -12.56 -2.00
CA HIS A 99 1.73 -12.64 -1.12
C HIS A 99 1.92 -14.03 -0.47
N GLY A 100 0.84 -14.79 -0.24
CA GLY A 100 0.91 -16.17 0.23
C GLY A 100 1.76 -17.11 -0.63
N MET A 101 2.00 -16.76 -1.90
CA MET A 101 2.87 -17.51 -2.82
C MET A 101 4.35 -17.12 -2.75
N THR A 102 4.72 -16.01 -2.08
CA THR A 102 6.11 -15.53 -2.05
C THR A 102 7.06 -16.56 -1.41
N GLY A 103 6.60 -17.25 -0.35
CA GLY A 103 7.36 -18.29 0.36
C GLY A 103 7.25 -19.71 -0.19
N ALA A 104 6.44 -19.94 -1.24
CA ALA A 104 6.25 -21.28 -1.81
C ALA A 104 7.57 -21.89 -2.30
N ASP A 105 7.76 -23.19 -2.14
CA ASP A 105 8.92 -23.88 -2.70
C ASP A 105 8.77 -24.12 -4.22
N ALA A 106 9.80 -24.68 -4.86
CA ALA A 106 9.75 -24.96 -6.30
C ALA A 106 8.64 -25.98 -6.66
N ALA A 107 8.42 -26.99 -5.82
CA ALA A 107 7.44 -28.04 -6.05
C ALA A 107 6.01 -27.49 -6.04
N LEU A 108 5.66 -26.67 -5.04
CA LEU A 108 4.36 -26.03 -4.93
C LEU A 108 4.10 -25.05 -6.08
N ARG A 109 5.12 -24.30 -6.52
CA ARG A 109 4.98 -23.40 -7.69
C ARG A 109 4.73 -24.17 -8.99
N ASP A 110 5.45 -25.26 -9.22
CA ASP A 110 5.26 -26.10 -10.41
C ASP A 110 3.89 -26.80 -10.38
N GLU A 111 3.45 -27.24 -9.21
CA GLU A 111 2.13 -27.80 -9.02
C GLU A 111 1.04 -26.76 -9.32
N MET A 112 1.14 -25.56 -8.75
CA MET A 112 0.20 -24.48 -9.00
C MET A 112 0.12 -24.12 -10.48
N ARG A 113 1.25 -24.10 -11.20
CA ARG A 113 1.28 -23.87 -12.65
C ARG A 113 0.46 -24.94 -13.38
N THR A 114 0.71 -26.21 -13.08
CA THR A 114 0.00 -27.35 -13.68
C THR A 114 -1.51 -27.28 -13.42
N LEU A 115 -1.91 -27.03 -12.19
CA LEU A 115 -3.32 -26.93 -11.81
C LEU A 115 -4.02 -25.71 -12.46
N ASN A 116 -3.34 -24.57 -12.57
CA ASN A 116 -3.88 -23.39 -13.25
C ASN A 116 -4.11 -23.67 -14.74
N GLU A 117 -3.19 -24.38 -15.40
CA GLU A 117 -3.34 -24.77 -16.81
C GLU A 117 -4.53 -25.72 -17.01
N GLU A 118 -4.69 -26.70 -16.12
CA GLU A 118 -5.83 -27.60 -16.13
C GLU A 118 -7.15 -26.86 -15.90
N TYR A 119 -7.20 -25.96 -14.92
CA TYR A 119 -8.37 -25.15 -14.62
C TYR A 119 -8.77 -24.30 -15.83
N ARG A 120 -7.80 -23.63 -16.46
CA ARG A 120 -8.04 -22.82 -17.66
C ARG A 120 -8.53 -23.67 -18.82
N ARG A 121 -8.00 -24.87 -19.02
CA ARG A 121 -8.48 -25.81 -20.05
C ARG A 121 -9.93 -26.23 -19.80
N ARG A 122 -10.31 -26.45 -18.53
CA ARG A 122 -11.64 -26.92 -18.15
C ARG A 122 -12.71 -25.82 -18.20
N PHE A 123 -12.41 -24.65 -17.65
CA PHE A 123 -13.39 -23.59 -17.44
C PHE A 123 -13.22 -22.40 -18.39
N GLY A 124 -12.17 -22.36 -19.20
CA GLY A 124 -11.94 -21.29 -20.19
C GLY A 124 -11.44 -19.97 -19.61
N GLN A 125 -11.10 -19.94 -18.32
CA GLN A 125 -10.74 -18.71 -17.60
C GLN A 125 -9.64 -18.95 -16.56
N VAL A 126 -9.05 -17.89 -16.03
CA VAL A 126 -8.07 -18.00 -14.93
C VAL A 126 -8.74 -18.48 -13.65
N PHE A 127 -8.01 -19.23 -12.82
CA PHE A 127 -8.46 -19.53 -11.47
C PHE A 127 -8.45 -18.24 -10.64
N LEU A 128 -9.64 -17.83 -10.18
CA LEU A 128 -9.81 -16.63 -9.38
C LEU A 128 -10.12 -17.01 -7.93
N ILE A 129 -9.35 -16.49 -6.98
CA ILE A 129 -9.59 -16.59 -5.55
C ILE A 129 -9.14 -15.29 -4.86
N ARG A 130 -9.86 -14.86 -3.83
CA ARG A 130 -9.43 -13.78 -2.94
C ARG A 130 -8.28 -14.29 -2.07
N ALA A 131 -7.07 -14.15 -2.59
CA ALA A 131 -5.83 -14.69 -2.02
C ALA A 131 -5.33 -14.00 -0.74
N ILE A 132 -5.86 -12.82 -0.38
CA ILE A 132 -5.45 -12.11 0.83
C ILE A 132 -5.73 -12.95 2.07
N GLY A 133 -4.67 -13.26 2.82
CA GLY A 133 -4.72 -14.04 4.06
C GLY A 133 -4.59 -15.55 3.86
N LEU A 134 -4.49 -16.05 2.62
CA LEU A 134 -4.29 -17.47 2.33
C LEU A 134 -2.81 -17.79 2.13
N THR A 135 -2.39 -18.99 2.56
CA THR A 135 -1.10 -19.57 2.18
C THR A 135 -1.13 -20.14 0.76
N GLY A 136 0.05 -20.45 0.22
CA GLY A 136 0.16 -21.13 -1.08
C GLY A 136 -0.55 -22.48 -1.12
N GLU A 137 -0.44 -23.26 -0.04
CA GLU A 137 -1.08 -24.56 0.11
C GLU A 137 -2.61 -24.45 0.17
N GLU A 138 -3.14 -23.47 0.90
CA GLU A 138 -4.59 -23.22 0.96
C GLU A 138 -5.14 -22.82 -0.42
N MET A 139 -4.41 -22.00 -1.17
CA MET A 139 -4.78 -21.65 -2.55
C MET A 139 -4.74 -22.86 -3.48
N ARG A 140 -3.72 -23.72 -3.36
CA ARG A 140 -3.63 -24.99 -4.10
C ARG A 140 -4.80 -25.91 -3.78
N ASP A 141 -5.12 -26.08 -2.51
CA ASP A 141 -6.18 -27.00 -2.08
C ASP A 141 -7.55 -26.49 -2.52
N ALA A 142 -7.78 -25.17 -2.48
CA ALA A 142 -8.97 -24.55 -3.06
C ALA A 142 -9.08 -24.77 -4.58
N LEU A 143 -7.96 -24.63 -5.30
CA LEU A 143 -7.89 -24.88 -6.75
C LEU A 143 -8.21 -26.35 -7.08
N ARG A 144 -7.60 -27.30 -6.37
CA ARG A 144 -7.88 -28.75 -6.51
C ARG A 144 -9.35 -29.07 -6.26
N ALA A 145 -9.93 -28.53 -5.18
CA ALA A 145 -11.34 -28.74 -4.88
C ALA A 145 -12.25 -28.21 -5.99
N ARG A 146 -11.96 -27.00 -6.51
CA ARG A 146 -12.76 -26.32 -7.52
C ARG A 146 -12.65 -26.94 -8.92
N LEU A 147 -11.55 -27.61 -9.23
CA LEU A 147 -11.45 -28.45 -10.45
C LEU A 147 -12.54 -29.54 -10.51
N GLY A 148 -13.00 -30.02 -9.35
CA GLY A 148 -14.09 -30.99 -9.25
C GLY A 148 -15.49 -30.41 -9.45
N HIS A 149 -15.66 -29.08 -9.50
CA HIS A 149 -16.98 -28.47 -9.61
C HIS A 149 -17.63 -28.69 -11.00
N PRO A 150 -18.97 -28.78 -11.06
CA PRO A 150 -19.70 -28.57 -12.30
C PRO A 150 -19.57 -27.09 -12.74
N PRO A 151 -19.61 -26.78 -14.06
CA PRO A 151 -19.41 -25.43 -14.56
C PRO A 151 -20.30 -24.35 -13.94
N GLU A 152 -21.57 -24.64 -13.65
CA GLU A 152 -22.49 -23.67 -13.03
C GLU A 152 -22.05 -23.26 -11.63
N ARG A 153 -21.72 -24.26 -10.79
CA ARG A 153 -21.22 -24.00 -9.43
C ARG A 153 -19.92 -23.21 -9.45
N GLU A 154 -19.06 -23.48 -10.43
CA GLU A 154 -17.80 -22.75 -10.56
C GLU A 154 -18.00 -21.31 -11.01
N ARG A 155 -18.99 -21.04 -11.88
CA ARG A 155 -19.38 -19.67 -12.24
C ARG A 155 -19.82 -18.88 -11.01
N GLU A 156 -20.64 -19.47 -10.15
CA GLU A 156 -21.09 -18.85 -8.90
C GLU A 156 -19.92 -18.59 -7.94
N ALA A 157 -19.03 -19.57 -7.77
CA ALA A 157 -17.84 -19.43 -6.93
C ALA A 157 -16.95 -18.29 -7.43
N VAL A 158 -16.66 -18.22 -8.73
CA VAL A 158 -15.83 -17.18 -9.33
C VAL A 158 -16.44 -15.79 -9.15
N ARG A 159 -17.76 -15.66 -9.29
CA ARG A 159 -18.47 -14.41 -9.04
C ARG A 159 -18.35 -13.98 -7.57
N ALA A 160 -18.48 -14.91 -6.62
CA ALA A 160 -18.30 -14.62 -5.21
C ALA A 160 -16.86 -14.16 -4.88
N GLU A 161 -15.85 -14.83 -5.46
CA GLU A 161 -14.44 -14.46 -5.30
C GLU A 161 -14.15 -13.06 -5.88
N LEU A 162 -14.68 -12.76 -7.07
CA LEU A 162 -14.54 -11.45 -7.69
C LEU A 162 -15.21 -10.36 -6.84
N GLY A 163 -16.39 -10.62 -6.27
CA GLY A 163 -17.04 -9.73 -5.32
C GLY A 163 -16.18 -9.45 -4.11
N GLY A 164 -15.60 -10.51 -3.50
CA GLY A 164 -14.67 -10.37 -2.38
C GLY A 164 -13.43 -9.53 -2.70
N ILE A 165 -12.86 -9.70 -3.90
CA ILE A 165 -11.71 -8.90 -4.38
C ILE A 165 -12.12 -7.45 -4.60
N ASN A 166 -13.22 -7.21 -5.31
CA ASN A 166 -13.74 -5.86 -5.58
C ASN A 166 -14.02 -5.12 -4.27
N ARG A 167 -14.65 -5.77 -3.29
CA ARG A 167 -14.90 -5.18 -1.97
C ARG A 167 -13.60 -4.78 -1.26
N ALA A 168 -12.59 -5.65 -1.27
CA ALA A 168 -11.30 -5.34 -0.64
C ALA A 168 -10.60 -4.15 -1.31
N ARG A 169 -10.63 -4.10 -2.65
CA ARG A 169 -10.05 -3.01 -3.43
C ARG A 169 -10.82 -1.69 -3.26
N LEU A 170 -12.15 -1.71 -3.28
CA LEU A 170 -12.99 -0.52 -3.05
C LEU A 170 -12.84 0.01 -1.63
N THR A 171 -12.75 -0.87 -0.63
CA THR A 171 -12.47 -0.45 0.75
C THR A 171 -11.15 0.31 0.84
N ARG A 172 -10.11 -0.13 0.12
CA ARG A 172 -8.83 0.59 0.03
C ARG A 172 -8.97 1.92 -0.69
N LEU A 173 -9.76 1.99 -1.76
CA LEU A 173 -10.02 3.22 -2.52
C LEU A 173 -10.78 4.26 -1.68
N ALA A 174 -11.76 3.82 -0.89
CA ALA A 174 -12.58 4.70 -0.04
C ALA A 174 -11.80 5.30 1.14
N ARG A 175 -10.72 4.64 1.59
CA ARG A 175 -9.85 5.14 2.66
C ARG A 175 -9.09 6.40 2.21
N PRO A 176 -8.71 7.28 3.14
CA PRO A 176 -7.78 8.35 2.83
C PRO A 176 -6.47 7.71 2.31
N PRO A 177 -5.88 8.22 1.23
CA PRO A 177 -4.61 7.69 0.76
C PRO A 177 -3.54 8.04 1.79
N THR A 178 -2.47 7.26 1.84
CA THR A 178 -1.37 7.52 2.76
C THR A 178 -0.28 8.24 2.00
N ALA A 179 0.39 9.20 2.64
CA ALA A 179 1.66 9.68 2.12
C ALA A 179 2.69 8.54 2.18
N SER A 180 3.75 8.65 1.39
CA SER A 180 4.93 7.78 1.55
C SER A 180 6.17 8.64 1.76
N VAL A 181 7.07 8.18 2.63
CA VAL A 181 8.27 8.93 3.03
C VAL A 181 9.48 8.06 2.78
N SER A 182 10.46 8.61 2.07
CA SER A 182 11.77 8.01 1.92
C SER A 182 12.84 9.01 2.35
N THR A 183 13.99 8.50 2.79
CA THR A 183 15.13 9.35 3.16
C THR A 183 16.44 8.70 2.76
N HIS A 184 17.48 9.53 2.72
CA HIS A 184 18.85 9.16 2.46
C HIS A 184 19.76 10.13 3.22
N VAL A 185 20.82 9.63 3.84
CA VAL A 185 21.83 10.45 4.51
C VAL A 185 23.15 10.35 3.76
N LEU A 186 23.61 11.50 3.26
CA LEU A 186 24.90 11.63 2.58
C LEU A 186 25.86 12.46 3.43
N ASP A 187 27.02 11.90 3.74
CA ASP A 187 28.14 12.64 4.31
C ASP A 187 28.89 13.38 3.20
N THR A 188 28.61 14.68 3.10
CA THR A 188 29.19 15.57 2.10
C THR A 188 30.66 15.89 2.35
N SER A 189 31.17 15.69 3.57
CA SER A 189 32.60 15.88 3.87
C SER A 189 33.46 14.78 3.23
N ALA A 190 32.92 13.57 3.11
CA ALA A 190 33.58 12.42 2.51
C ALA A 190 33.06 12.09 1.10
N GLY A 191 31.96 12.71 0.67
CA GLY A 191 31.26 12.39 -0.57
C GLY A 191 30.70 10.95 -0.58
N ARG A 192 30.27 10.44 0.59
CA ARG A 192 29.86 9.03 0.77
C ARG A 192 28.54 8.92 1.55
N PRO A 193 27.76 7.85 1.35
CA PRO A 193 26.62 7.57 2.21
C PRO A 193 27.02 7.46 3.69
N ALA A 194 26.08 7.80 4.57
CA ALA A 194 26.23 7.66 6.02
C ALA A 194 25.42 6.44 6.49
N PRO A 195 26.02 5.24 6.59
CA PRO A 195 25.34 4.03 7.03
C PRO A 195 25.16 4.00 8.55
N GLY A 196 24.15 3.27 9.01
CA GLY A 196 23.89 3.02 10.43
C GLY A 196 23.33 4.22 11.21
N VAL A 197 22.96 5.31 10.55
CA VAL A 197 22.34 6.49 11.18
C VAL A 197 20.90 6.12 11.58
N PRO A 198 20.55 6.10 12.88
CA PRO A 198 19.18 5.84 13.31
C PRO A 198 18.25 7.00 12.93
N VAL A 199 17.06 6.67 12.42
CA VAL A 199 16.03 7.63 12.02
C VAL A 199 14.70 7.24 12.65
N THR A 200 14.07 8.18 13.36
CA THR A 200 12.69 8.02 13.86
C THR A 200 11.73 8.84 13.02
N LEU A 201 10.66 8.21 12.54
CA LEU A 201 9.55 8.90 11.89
C LEU A 201 8.43 9.12 12.90
N SER A 202 8.06 10.38 13.11
CA SER A 202 6.89 10.78 13.89
C SER A 202 5.87 11.46 12.99
N VAL A 203 4.60 11.38 13.35
CA VAL A 203 3.48 11.99 12.61
C VAL A 203 2.68 12.92 13.52
N ARG A 204 2.01 13.88 12.89
CA ARG A 204 1.12 14.82 13.54
C ARG A 204 -0.15 14.99 12.69
N ARG A 205 -1.29 15.01 13.37
CA ARG A 205 -2.62 15.20 12.77
C ARG A 205 -3.13 16.58 13.15
N GLY A 206 -3.38 17.42 12.16
CA GLY A 206 -3.73 18.83 12.35
C GLY A 206 -2.53 19.69 12.79
N ASP A 207 -2.63 20.99 12.57
CA ASP A 207 -1.51 21.93 12.77
C ASP A 207 -1.12 22.18 14.22
N ASP A 208 -1.88 21.65 15.19
CA ASP A 208 -1.67 21.77 16.64
C ASP A 208 -1.66 20.42 17.39
N GLY A 209 -1.73 19.28 16.69
CA GLY A 209 -1.75 17.95 17.32
C GLY A 209 -0.42 17.56 17.98
N PRO A 210 -0.40 16.57 18.89
CA PRO A 210 0.84 16.03 19.45
C PRO A 210 1.61 15.20 18.41
N TRP A 211 2.94 15.18 18.53
CA TRP A 211 3.79 14.26 17.77
C TRP A 211 3.64 12.84 18.30
N THR A 212 3.29 11.90 17.42
CA THR A 212 3.23 10.47 17.74
C THR A 212 4.32 9.72 16.96
N PRO A 213 5.22 8.97 17.62
CA PRO A 213 6.19 8.15 16.90
C PRO A 213 5.47 7.04 16.13
N LEU A 214 5.82 6.88 14.84
CA LEU A 214 5.25 5.88 13.96
C LEU A 214 6.17 4.66 13.80
N GLY A 215 7.48 4.89 13.81
CA GLY A 215 8.48 3.82 13.75
C GLY A 215 9.90 4.34 13.62
N THR A 216 10.85 3.41 13.69
CA THR A 216 12.29 3.69 13.59
C THR A 216 12.92 2.83 12.51
N SER A 217 13.95 3.36 11.85
CA SER A 217 14.80 2.68 10.88
C SER A 217 16.26 3.08 11.12
N ALA A 218 17.19 2.45 10.41
CA ALA A 218 18.58 2.89 10.32
C ALA A 218 19.01 2.89 8.85
N THR A 219 19.91 3.80 8.48
CA THR A 219 20.40 3.87 7.11
C THR A 219 21.22 2.63 6.73
N ASP A 220 21.01 2.10 5.54
CA ASP A 220 21.77 0.99 4.97
C ASP A 220 23.15 1.43 4.43
N ALA A 221 23.86 0.53 3.75
CA ALA A 221 25.16 0.81 3.14
C ALA A 221 25.12 1.93 2.07
N ASP A 222 23.94 2.14 1.46
CA ASP A 222 23.68 3.22 0.51
C ASP A 222 23.13 4.48 1.21
N GLY A 223 23.11 4.51 2.54
CA GLY A 223 22.64 5.63 3.35
C GLY A 223 21.12 5.76 3.40
N ARG A 224 20.34 4.76 2.99
CA ARG A 224 18.88 4.84 2.84
C ARG A 224 18.13 4.09 3.93
N CYS A 225 16.96 4.60 4.30
CA CYS A 225 15.98 3.85 5.09
C CYS A 225 14.95 3.23 4.14
N ARG A 226 14.87 1.89 4.09
CA ARG A 226 13.97 1.16 3.16
C ARG A 226 12.64 0.72 3.78
N ASP A 227 12.53 0.83 5.10
CA ASP A 227 11.48 0.23 5.92
C ASP A 227 10.74 1.26 6.79
N LEU A 228 10.78 2.55 6.42
CA LEU A 228 9.98 3.56 7.10
C LEU A 228 8.47 3.28 6.91
N PRO A 229 7.67 3.32 7.99
CA PRO A 229 6.24 3.07 7.91
C PRO A 229 5.51 4.19 7.17
N HIS A 230 4.44 3.84 6.45
CA HIS A 230 3.58 4.81 5.77
C HIS A 230 2.77 5.65 6.78
N PRO A 231 2.86 6.99 6.73
CA PRO A 231 2.00 7.85 7.53
C PRO A 231 0.51 7.54 7.36
N PRO A 232 -0.30 7.53 8.44
CA PRO A 232 -1.75 7.45 8.35
C PRO A 232 -2.33 8.52 7.41
N GLY A 233 -3.44 8.22 6.74
CA GLY A 233 -3.99 9.10 5.69
C GLY A 233 -4.57 10.43 6.18
N ASP A 234 -4.68 10.63 7.49
CA ASP A 234 -5.06 11.87 8.16
C ASP A 234 -3.85 12.66 8.70
N THR A 235 -2.62 12.24 8.36
CA THR A 235 -1.39 12.94 8.72
C THR A 235 -1.28 14.25 7.93
N THR A 236 -1.01 15.35 8.62
CA THR A 236 -0.76 16.66 7.98
C THR A 236 0.72 17.02 8.02
N GLN A 237 1.47 16.53 9.01
CA GLN A 237 2.90 16.78 9.14
C GLN A 237 3.65 15.52 9.59
N ILE A 238 4.86 15.35 9.08
CA ILE A 238 5.82 14.33 9.51
C ILE A 238 7.04 15.00 10.15
N ARG A 239 7.73 14.26 11.01
CA ARG A 239 9.06 14.61 11.52
C ARG A 239 10.01 13.43 11.38
N LEU A 240 11.16 13.68 10.77
CA LEU A 240 12.28 12.74 10.72
C LEU A 240 13.35 13.21 11.71
N ASP A 241 13.62 12.39 12.73
CA ASP A 241 14.64 12.64 13.75
C ASP A 241 15.86 11.75 13.45
N PHE A 242 16.94 12.35 12.96
CA PHE A 242 18.20 11.69 12.59
C PHE A 242 19.21 11.76 13.74
N ARG A 243 19.67 10.62 14.24
CA ARG A 243 20.71 10.57 15.30
C ARG A 243 22.10 10.53 14.68
N THR A 244 22.70 11.71 14.50
CA THR A 244 23.94 11.90 13.73
C THR A 244 25.22 11.88 14.55
N ALA A 245 25.12 11.93 15.88
CA ALA A 245 26.26 12.02 16.78
C ALA A 245 27.32 10.92 16.54
N ASP A 246 26.91 9.66 16.50
CA ASP A 246 27.83 8.51 16.40
C ASP A 246 28.55 8.48 15.05
N HIS A 247 27.83 8.77 13.96
CA HIS A 247 28.42 8.86 12.62
C HIS A 247 29.47 9.97 12.53
N LEU A 248 29.16 11.16 13.06
CA LEU A 248 30.09 12.29 13.05
C LEU A 248 31.30 12.07 13.96
N ALA A 249 31.11 11.45 15.13
CA ALA A 249 32.19 11.10 16.04
C ALA A 249 33.16 10.09 15.43
N ALA A 250 32.65 9.05 14.77
CA ALA A 250 33.46 8.05 14.08
C ALA A 250 34.31 8.65 12.94
N ARG A 251 33.87 9.75 12.32
CA ARG A 251 34.58 10.42 11.21
C ARG A 251 35.63 11.42 11.66
N ALA A 252 35.52 11.98 12.87
CA ALA A 252 36.48 12.95 13.39
C ALA A 252 37.86 12.35 13.73
N GLY A 253 37.95 11.02 13.87
CA GLY A 253 39.20 10.32 14.19
C GLY A 253 39.78 10.65 15.57
N GLU A 254 40.79 9.88 15.98
CA GLU A 254 41.47 10.02 17.29
C GLU A 254 42.14 11.40 17.50
N ALA A 255 42.31 12.22 16.46
CA ALA A 255 42.83 13.59 16.60
C ALA A 255 41.88 14.55 17.34
N ALA A 256 40.62 14.15 17.54
CA ALA A 256 39.65 14.81 18.40
C ALA A 256 39.55 14.15 19.80
N LEU A 257 40.64 13.54 20.31
CA LEU A 257 40.79 13.06 21.70
C LEU A 257 40.75 14.19 22.77
N GLY A 258 39.95 15.22 22.51
CA GLY A 258 39.54 16.27 23.43
C GLY A 258 38.05 16.53 23.26
N ALA A 259 37.22 15.48 23.39
CA ALA A 259 35.78 15.56 23.67
C ALA A 259 34.97 16.62 22.86
N ALA A 260 35.25 16.80 21.58
CA ALA A 260 34.44 17.67 20.75
C ALA A 260 33.13 16.95 20.44
N ARG A 261 32.09 17.21 21.25
CA ARG A 261 30.71 16.78 20.99
C ARG A 261 30.34 17.15 19.56
N ALA A 262 29.77 16.20 18.80
CA ALA A 262 29.29 16.48 17.45
C ALA A 262 28.40 17.73 17.46
N PHE A 263 28.71 18.71 16.61
CA PHE A 263 28.01 20.00 16.60
C PHE A 263 26.52 19.82 16.30
N PHE A 264 26.18 18.87 15.44
CA PHE A 264 24.83 18.36 15.23
C PHE A 264 24.73 16.92 15.77
N PRO A 265 24.38 16.72 17.04
CA PRO A 265 24.20 15.37 17.59
C PRO A 265 22.89 14.73 17.11
N GLU A 266 21.93 15.56 16.72
CA GLU A 266 20.64 15.18 16.16
C GLU A 266 20.17 16.26 15.19
N VAL A 267 19.46 15.84 14.14
CA VAL A 267 18.78 16.74 13.20
C VAL A 267 17.31 16.32 13.12
N SER A 268 16.40 17.25 13.37
CA SER A 268 14.96 17.02 13.22
C SER A 268 14.42 17.82 12.04
N VAL A 269 13.77 17.14 11.09
CA VAL A 269 13.19 17.75 9.90
C VAL A 269 11.69 17.58 9.94
N VAL A 270 10.95 18.69 9.98
CA VAL A 270 9.48 18.72 9.96
C VAL A 270 9.00 19.11 8.57
N CYS A 271 8.11 18.31 8.00
CA CYS A 271 7.55 18.54 6.67
C CYS A 271 6.02 18.46 6.73
N ALA A 272 5.34 19.36 6.01
CA ALA A 272 3.94 19.16 5.66
C ALA A 272 3.82 18.04 4.61
N VAL A 273 2.80 17.21 4.72
CA VAL A 273 2.54 16.11 3.80
C VAL A 273 1.10 16.10 3.33
N GLU A 274 0.92 15.75 2.08
CA GLU A 274 -0.37 15.55 1.44
C GLU A 274 -0.63 14.05 1.25
N PRO A 275 -1.85 13.58 1.58
CA PRO A 275 -2.25 12.21 1.34
C PRO A 275 -2.06 11.78 -0.14
N GLY A 276 -1.35 10.68 -0.37
CA GLY A 276 -1.15 10.10 -1.71
C GLY A 276 0.12 10.54 -2.43
N GLU A 277 0.86 11.50 -1.88
CA GLU A 277 2.13 11.97 -2.43
C GLU A 277 3.33 11.16 -1.90
N HIS A 278 4.42 11.12 -2.68
CA HIS A 278 5.72 10.64 -2.23
C HIS A 278 6.61 11.81 -1.79
N TYR A 279 7.24 11.66 -0.62
CA TYR A 279 8.16 12.63 -0.05
C TYR A 279 9.54 12.00 0.14
N HIS A 280 10.47 12.32 -0.75
CA HIS A 280 11.88 12.04 -0.52
C HIS A 280 12.52 13.21 0.25
N VAL A 281 12.93 12.98 1.49
CA VAL A 281 13.51 14.01 2.37
C VAL A 281 14.93 13.59 2.78
N PRO A 282 15.96 13.86 1.97
CA PRO A 282 17.33 13.51 2.30
C PRO A 282 17.98 14.49 3.29
N LEU A 283 19.01 14.00 3.97
CA LEU A 283 19.91 14.79 4.82
C LEU A 283 21.32 14.79 4.21
N LEU A 284 21.75 15.94 3.70
CA LEU A 284 23.13 16.20 3.31
C LEU A 284 23.87 16.71 4.54
N LEU A 285 24.73 15.90 5.13
CA LEU A 285 25.38 16.16 6.40
C LEU A 285 26.87 16.45 6.21
N ASN A 286 27.40 17.38 7.00
CA ASN A 286 28.83 17.47 7.32
C ASN A 286 28.97 17.90 8.80
N PRO A 287 30.19 17.91 9.37
CA PRO A 287 30.37 18.19 10.80
C PRO A 287 29.87 19.57 11.27
N PHE A 288 29.73 20.56 10.39
CA PHE A 288 29.42 21.96 10.74
C PHE A 288 28.28 22.58 9.94
N GLY A 289 27.65 21.82 9.06
CA GLY A 289 26.46 22.22 8.33
C GLY A 289 25.66 21.00 7.86
N TYR A 290 24.37 21.22 7.63
CA TYR A 290 23.54 20.26 6.93
C TYR A 290 22.58 20.97 5.98
N CYS A 291 22.09 20.25 4.98
CA CYS A 291 21.06 20.72 4.07
C CYS A 291 20.00 19.62 3.91
N VAL A 292 18.74 20.04 3.83
CA VAL A 292 17.58 19.20 3.57
C VAL A 292 16.76 19.84 2.46
N TYR A 293 16.11 19.03 1.64
CA TYR A 293 15.26 19.51 0.55
C TYR A 293 14.16 18.49 0.25
N ARG A 294 13.14 18.87 -0.52
CA ARG A 294 12.16 17.94 -1.08
C ARG A 294 12.71 17.36 -2.38
N GLY A 295 13.09 16.10 -2.38
CA GLY A 295 13.38 15.32 -3.59
C GLY A 295 12.11 14.81 -4.26
N SER A 296 12.27 14.34 -5.50
CA SER A 296 11.25 13.62 -6.30
C SER A 296 11.33 12.12 -6.07
#